data_AF-A0A831UMT5-F1
#
_entry.id   AF-A0A831UMT5-F1
#
_cell.length_a   1.000
_cell.length_b   1.000
_cell.length_c   1.000
_cell.angle_alpha   90.00
_cell.angle_beta   90.00
_cell.angle_gamma   90.00
#
_symmetry.space_group_name_H-M   'P 1'
#
loop_
_entity.id
_entity.type
_entity.pdbx_description
1 polymer ?
#
loop_
_entity_poly.entity_id
_entity_poly.type
_entity_poly.pdbx_seq_one_letter_code
_entity_poly.pdbx_strand_id
1 'polypeptide(L)'
;MRNGTTIALRIASAVLVFSGYLALASTHEFGPAMLMIPLLFLPLAPLGEWLDGRYPVYRKITGVCSLMCFGLVLAAPSLNFRLLESVIALVVYIQVYTLVHRKTKQYYGYMYLMAFFLLLAASVLSPDAGMSVAMLLFLVGVTCAFALLEVNIELRALGYADRALLLPMHESTIRATTDSRGLFALGLVWVLATLCILNFLGTAAVFVFLPRFHAGFLGRQQFGPMITGLDRMVDLRSSGSV
;
A
#
# COMPACT_ATOMS: atom_id res chain seq x y z
N MET A 1 -1.69 14.74 -22.31
CA MET A 1 -1.37 14.73 -20.85
C MET A 1 -2.34 13.90 -19.99
N ARG A 2 -3.63 13.76 -20.34
CA ARG A 2 -4.61 13.01 -19.52
C ARG A 2 -4.21 11.55 -19.24
N ASN A 3 -3.55 10.88 -20.19
CA ASN A 3 -3.02 9.53 -19.99
C ASN A 3 -1.81 9.51 -19.04
N GLY A 4 -0.97 10.55 -19.07
CA GLY A 4 0.25 10.63 -18.26
C GLY A 4 -0.05 10.75 -16.77
N THR A 5 -0.99 11.62 -16.38
CA THR A 5 -1.39 11.76 -14.97
C THR A 5 -2.11 10.52 -14.44
N THR A 6 -2.88 9.83 -15.27
CA THR A 6 -3.49 8.54 -14.89
C THR A 6 -2.47 7.42 -14.75
N ILE A 7 -1.43 7.38 -15.59
CA ILE A 7 -0.36 6.40 -15.48
C ILE A 7 0.47 6.68 -14.22
N ALA A 8 0.85 7.95 -13.98
CA ALA A 8 1.56 8.35 -12.77
C ALA A 8 0.78 7.99 -11.50
N LEU A 9 -0.53 8.28 -11.47
CA LEU A 9 -1.40 7.88 -10.36
C LEU A 9 -1.40 6.36 -10.16
N ARG A 10 -1.54 5.57 -11.24
CA ARG A 10 -1.51 4.11 -11.17
C ARG A 10 -0.19 3.58 -10.62
N ILE A 11 0.94 4.15 -11.05
CA ILE A 11 2.27 3.77 -10.56
C ILE A 11 2.39 4.12 -9.07
N ALA A 12 2.02 5.33 -8.67
CA ALA A 12 2.08 5.75 -7.28
C ALA A 12 1.17 4.88 -6.38
N SER A 13 -0.06 4.60 -6.83
CA SER A 13 -0.94 3.65 -6.14
C SER A 13 -0.33 2.24 -6.09
N ALA A 14 0.31 1.77 -7.16
CA ALA A 14 0.94 0.45 -7.20
C ALA A 14 2.11 0.35 -6.21
N VAL A 15 2.97 1.37 -6.15
CA VAL A 15 4.07 1.46 -5.17
C VAL A 15 3.53 1.43 -3.75
N LEU A 16 2.46 2.19 -3.49
CA LEU A 16 1.80 2.22 -2.18
C LEU A 16 1.25 0.85 -1.79
N VAL A 17 0.48 0.20 -2.68
CA VAL A 17 -0.03 -1.15 -2.42
C VAL A 17 1.12 -2.13 -2.21
N PHE A 18 2.11 -2.11 -3.09
CA PHE A 18 3.28 -2.98 -3.00
C PHE A 18 4.03 -2.81 -1.67
N SER A 19 4.19 -1.57 -1.18
CA SER A 19 4.82 -1.30 0.12
C SER A 19 4.06 -1.90 1.31
N GLY A 20 2.72 -1.93 1.27
CA GLY A 20 1.91 -2.59 2.29
C GLY A 20 2.10 -4.11 2.33
N TYR A 21 2.16 -4.75 1.15
CA TYR A 21 2.49 -6.19 1.05
C TYR A 21 3.95 -6.48 1.39
N LEU A 22 4.88 -5.57 1.08
CA LEU A 22 6.28 -5.68 1.47
C LEU A 22 6.44 -5.66 2.99
N ALA A 23 5.66 -4.82 3.68
CA ALA A 23 5.63 -4.82 5.14
C ALA A 23 5.15 -6.18 5.68
N LEU A 24 4.08 -6.74 5.11
CA LEU A 24 3.56 -8.04 5.51
C LEU A 24 4.55 -9.18 5.21
N ALA A 25 5.23 -9.13 4.06
CA ALA A 25 6.21 -10.13 3.66
C ALA A 25 7.49 -10.13 4.51
N SER A 26 7.78 -9.01 5.20
CA SER A 26 8.85 -8.92 6.19
C SER A 26 8.51 -9.64 7.50
N THR A 27 7.26 -10.07 7.71
CA THR A 27 6.87 -10.81 8.91
C THR A 27 7.13 -12.30 8.76
N HIS A 28 7.49 -12.97 9.86
CA HIS A 28 7.79 -14.40 9.86
C HIS A 28 6.58 -15.29 9.55
N GLU A 29 5.36 -14.84 9.84
CA GLU A 29 4.15 -15.65 9.66
C GLU A 29 3.74 -15.79 8.18
N PHE A 30 3.93 -14.74 7.37
CA PHE A 30 3.47 -14.73 5.97
C PHE A 30 4.60 -14.95 4.96
N GLY A 31 5.81 -14.50 5.28
CA GLY A 31 7.00 -14.65 4.44
C GLY A 31 6.89 -14.01 3.05
N PRO A 32 7.86 -14.28 2.16
CA PRO A 32 7.93 -13.64 0.84
C PRO A 32 6.83 -14.07 -0.12
N ALA A 33 6.13 -15.18 0.15
CA ALA A 33 5.02 -15.66 -0.67
C ALA A 33 3.91 -14.62 -0.82
N MET A 34 3.70 -13.76 0.18
CA MET A 34 2.70 -12.69 0.11
C MET A 34 3.00 -11.63 -0.96
N LEU A 35 4.24 -11.49 -1.43
CA LEU A 35 4.58 -10.58 -2.53
C LEU A 35 4.07 -11.08 -3.88
N MET A 36 3.74 -12.37 -4.01
CA MET A 36 3.16 -12.90 -5.25
C MET A 36 1.81 -12.27 -5.55
N ILE A 37 1.03 -11.89 -4.54
CA ILE A 37 -0.28 -11.28 -4.70
C ILE A 37 -0.18 -9.94 -5.45
N PRO A 38 0.52 -8.90 -4.94
CA PRO A 38 0.62 -7.65 -5.67
C PRO A 38 1.37 -7.83 -6.99
N LEU A 39 2.38 -8.71 -7.07
CA LEU A 39 3.12 -8.96 -8.30
C LEU A 39 2.26 -9.52 -9.42
N LEU A 40 1.26 -10.36 -9.09
CA LEU A 40 0.33 -10.93 -10.04
C LEU A 40 -0.84 -9.97 -10.31
N PHE A 41 -1.46 -9.38 -9.29
CA PHE A 41 -2.68 -8.60 -9.46
C PHE A 41 -2.46 -7.16 -9.94
N LEU A 42 -1.31 -6.52 -9.67
CA LEU A 42 -1.02 -5.19 -10.19
C LEU A 42 -0.93 -5.14 -11.73
N PRO A 43 -0.19 -6.03 -12.42
CA PRO A 43 -0.17 -6.04 -13.89
C PRO A 43 -1.50 -6.53 -14.49
N LEU A 44 -2.27 -7.33 -13.76
CA LEU A 44 -3.61 -7.78 -14.18
C LEU A 44 -4.70 -6.73 -13.96
N ALA A 45 -4.49 -5.74 -13.08
CA ALA A 45 -5.46 -4.67 -12.81
C ALA A 45 -6.05 -3.99 -14.07
N PRO A 46 -5.26 -3.54 -15.08
CA PRO A 46 -5.82 -2.96 -16.30
C PRO A 46 -6.70 -3.95 -17.09
N LEU A 47 -6.39 -5.25 -17.03
CA LEU A 47 -7.16 -6.30 -17.69
C LEU A 47 -8.50 -6.53 -16.95
N GLY A 48 -8.48 -6.50 -15.62
CA GLY A 48 -9.69 -6.55 -14.79
C GLY A 48 -10.63 -5.37 -15.08
N GLU A 49 -10.09 -4.15 -15.12
CA GLU A 49 -10.87 -2.95 -15.46
C GLU A 49 -11.51 -3.04 -16.85
N TRP A 50 -10.80 -3.62 -17.82
CA TRP A 50 -11.32 -3.83 -19.17
C TRP A 50 -12.45 -4.87 -19.19
N LEU A 51 -12.28 -5.98 -18.47
CA LEU A 51 -13.25 -7.07 -18.41
C LEU A 51 -14.54 -6.65 -17.71
N ASP A 52 -14.42 -5.94 -16.59
CA ASP A 52 -15.53 -5.37 -15.81
C ASP A 52 -16.32 -4.33 -16.64
N GLY A 53 -15.63 -3.56 -17.48
CA GLY A 53 -16.27 -2.62 -18.40
C GLY A 53 -17.00 -3.27 -19.58
N ARG A 54 -16.58 -4.48 -20.00
CA ARG A 54 -17.08 -5.13 -21.23
C ARG A 54 -18.18 -6.15 -20.97
N TYR A 55 -18.13 -6.89 -19.86
CA TYR A 55 -19.02 -8.03 -19.61
C TYR A 55 -19.80 -7.88 -18.29
N PRO A 56 -21.12 -7.62 -18.32
CA PRO A 56 -21.93 -7.48 -17.11
C PRO A 56 -22.07 -8.79 -16.31
N VAL A 57 -21.87 -9.94 -16.96
CA VAL A 57 -21.84 -11.26 -16.33
C VAL A 57 -20.66 -11.39 -15.37
N TYR A 58 -19.51 -10.78 -15.72
CA TYR A 58 -18.32 -10.78 -14.88
C TYR A 58 -18.64 -10.23 -13.49
N ARG A 59 -19.36 -9.10 -13.43
CA ARG A 59 -19.78 -8.45 -12.18
C ARG A 59 -20.71 -9.31 -11.31
N LYS A 60 -21.54 -10.16 -11.92
CA LYS A 60 -22.38 -11.11 -11.16
C LYS A 60 -21.54 -12.23 -10.57
N ILE A 61 -20.62 -12.78 -11.36
CA ILE A 61 -19.71 -13.86 -10.92
C ILE A 61 -18.79 -13.35 -9.80
N THR A 62 -18.18 -12.18 -9.96
CA THR A 62 -17.32 -11.59 -8.93
C THR A 62 -18.11 -11.23 -7.67
N GLY A 63 -19.36 -10.77 -7.80
CA GLY A 63 -20.25 -10.54 -6.66
C GLY A 63 -20.56 -11.82 -5.87
N VAL A 64 -20.92 -12.91 -6.54
CA VAL A 64 -21.18 -14.21 -5.89
C VAL A 64 -19.91 -14.77 -5.26
N CYS A 65 -18.79 -14.74 -5.98
CA CYS A 65 -17.49 -15.14 -5.47
C CYS A 65 -17.12 -14.31 -4.23
N SER A 66 -17.40 -13.00 -4.25
CA SER A 66 -17.16 -12.13 -3.11
C SER A 66 -17.99 -12.45 -1.89
N LEU A 67 -19.26 -12.80 -2.08
CA LEU A 67 -20.14 -13.17 -0.98
C LEU A 67 -19.69 -14.50 -0.36
N MET A 68 -19.24 -15.44 -1.19
CA MET A 68 -18.68 -16.72 -0.75
C MET A 68 -17.35 -16.54 0.00
N CYS A 69 -16.41 -15.74 -0.53
CA CYS A 69 -15.15 -15.42 0.15
C CYS A 69 -15.38 -14.68 1.47
N PHE A 70 -16.30 -13.72 1.51
CA PHE A 70 -16.63 -13.01 2.73
C PHE A 70 -17.24 -13.94 3.79
N GLY A 71 -18.14 -14.84 3.40
CA GLY A 71 -18.68 -15.87 4.27
C GLY A 71 -17.59 -16.80 4.82
N LEU A 72 -16.63 -17.18 3.99
CA LEU A 72 -15.49 -18.02 4.40
C LEU A 72 -14.58 -17.30 5.40
N VAL A 73 -14.30 -16.01 5.19
CA VAL A 73 -13.51 -15.20 6.13
C VAL A 73 -14.23 -15.00 7.46
N LEU A 74 -15.56 -14.80 7.46
CA LEU A 74 -16.35 -14.74 8.69
C LEU A 74 -16.40 -16.08 9.44
N ALA A 75 -16.32 -17.20 8.73
CA ALA A 75 -16.24 -18.53 9.30
C ALA A 75 -14.80 -18.93 9.69
N ALA A 76 -13.77 -18.16 9.33
CA ALA A 76 -12.39 -18.51 9.66
C ALA A 76 -12.11 -18.57 11.18
N PRO A 77 -12.64 -17.67 12.04
CA PRO A 77 -12.44 -17.75 13.48
C PRO A 77 -13.01 -19.03 14.11
N SER A 78 -14.07 -19.62 13.55
CA SER A 78 -14.60 -20.90 14.02
C SER A 78 -13.77 -22.11 13.55
N LEU A 79 -12.80 -21.91 12.65
CA LEU A 79 -11.90 -22.92 12.10
C LEU A 79 -10.48 -22.86 12.72
N ASN A 80 -10.33 -22.27 13.91
CA ASN A 80 -9.06 -22.05 14.62
C ASN A 80 -8.11 -21.01 14.02
N PHE A 81 -8.56 -20.14 13.11
CA PHE A 81 -7.75 -19.00 12.71
C PHE A 81 -7.67 -17.95 13.80
N ARG A 82 -6.49 -17.35 13.97
CA ARG A 82 -6.34 -16.16 14.81
C ARG A 82 -7.15 -15.01 14.21
N LEU A 83 -7.76 -14.19 15.07
CA LEU A 83 -8.61 -13.08 14.64
C LEU A 83 -7.83 -12.07 13.77
N LEU A 84 -6.55 -11.84 14.10
CA LEU A 84 -5.67 -10.96 13.33
C LEU A 84 -5.40 -11.47 11.91
N GLU A 85 -5.11 -12.77 11.75
CA GLU A 85 -4.91 -13.40 10.44
C GLU A 85 -6.16 -13.32 9.58
N SER A 86 -7.34 -13.53 10.18
CA SER A 86 -8.64 -13.38 9.50
C SER A 86 -8.85 -11.95 9.01
N VAL A 87 -8.50 -10.95 9.80
CA VAL A 87 -8.57 -9.53 9.40
C VAL A 87 -7.58 -9.23 8.27
N ILE A 88 -6.36 -9.75 8.34
CA ILE A 88 -5.36 -9.59 7.26
C ILE A 88 -5.88 -10.22 5.96
N ALA A 89 -6.40 -11.44 6.02
CA ALA A 89 -6.99 -12.12 4.87
C ALA A 89 -8.16 -11.31 4.30
N LEU A 90 -9.01 -10.73 5.15
CA LEU A 90 -10.10 -9.84 4.73
C LEU A 90 -9.58 -8.60 4.00
N VAL A 91 -8.57 -7.94 4.55
CA VAL A 91 -7.96 -6.73 3.97
C VAL A 91 -7.31 -7.07 2.62
N VAL A 92 -6.52 -8.14 2.55
CA VAL A 92 -5.92 -8.63 1.30
C VAL A 92 -7.01 -8.94 0.27
N TYR A 93 -8.10 -9.59 0.68
CA TYR A 93 -9.22 -9.91 -0.18
C TYR A 93 -9.89 -8.64 -0.75
N ILE A 94 -10.24 -7.68 0.11
CA ILE A 94 -10.85 -6.40 -0.30
C ILE A 94 -9.91 -5.64 -1.24
N GLN A 95 -8.60 -5.67 -0.97
CA GLN A 95 -7.60 -5.00 -1.78
C GLN A 95 -7.51 -5.60 -3.19
N VAL A 96 -7.45 -6.93 -3.30
CA VAL A 96 -7.47 -7.64 -4.59
C VAL A 96 -8.78 -7.38 -5.33
N TYR A 97 -9.91 -7.49 -4.65
CA TYR A 97 -11.22 -7.21 -5.22
C TYR A 97 -11.29 -5.78 -5.81
N THR A 98 -10.75 -4.80 -5.08
CA THR A 98 -10.75 -3.38 -5.50
C THR A 98 -9.78 -3.14 -6.66
N LEU A 99 -8.67 -3.88 -6.74
CA LEU A 99 -7.71 -3.77 -7.85
C LEU A 99 -8.29 -4.25 -9.19
N VAL A 100 -9.16 -5.25 -9.15
CA VAL A 100 -9.73 -5.91 -10.32
C VAL A 100 -10.90 -5.14 -10.94
N HIS A 101 -11.66 -4.38 -10.14
CA HIS A 101 -12.85 -3.67 -10.60
C HIS A 101 -12.55 -2.25 -11.09
N ARG A 102 -13.51 -1.66 -11.81
CA ARG A 102 -13.39 -0.31 -12.36
C ARG A 102 -13.17 0.74 -11.25
N LYS A 103 -12.03 1.42 -11.32
CA LYS A 103 -11.62 2.40 -10.30
C LYS A 103 -12.41 3.71 -10.38
N THR A 104 -13.11 4.01 -9.30
CA THR A 104 -13.76 5.29 -9.01
C THR A 104 -12.92 6.06 -7.98
N LYS A 105 -13.23 7.34 -7.74
CA LYS A 105 -12.48 8.17 -6.78
C LYS A 105 -12.46 7.53 -5.37
N GLN A 106 -13.59 6.98 -4.94
CA GLN A 106 -13.73 6.32 -3.63
C GLN A 106 -12.88 5.05 -3.52
N TYR A 107 -12.77 4.26 -4.60
CA TYR A 107 -11.96 3.04 -4.60
C TYR A 107 -10.45 3.32 -4.42
N TYR A 108 -9.93 4.46 -4.87
CA TYR A 108 -8.55 4.85 -4.56
C TYR A 108 -8.33 5.04 -3.06
N GLY A 109 -9.27 5.72 -2.39
CA GLY A 109 -9.23 5.87 -0.93
C GLY A 109 -9.26 4.52 -0.20
N TYR A 110 -10.13 3.59 -0.63
CA TYR A 110 -10.17 2.24 -0.06
C TYR A 110 -8.87 1.46 -0.30
N MET A 111 -8.26 1.53 -1.48
CA MET A 111 -6.96 0.87 -1.72
C MET A 111 -5.86 1.42 -0.80
N TYR A 112 -5.83 2.73 -0.57
CA TYR A 112 -4.83 3.35 0.30
C TYR A 112 -5.05 2.99 1.77
N LEU A 113 -6.32 2.96 2.19
CA LEU A 113 -6.71 2.55 3.55
C LEU A 113 -6.38 1.07 3.80
N MET A 114 -6.65 0.17 2.85
CA MET A 114 -6.33 -1.25 2.98
C MET A 114 -4.80 -1.46 3.03
N ALA A 115 -4.03 -0.77 2.20
CA ALA A 115 -2.57 -0.86 2.25
C ALA A 115 -2.01 -0.32 3.58
N PHE A 116 -2.61 0.73 4.13
CA PHE A 116 -2.28 1.22 5.47
C PHE A 116 -2.58 0.17 6.55
N PHE A 117 -3.73 -0.50 6.48
CA PHE A 117 -4.06 -1.58 7.42
C PHE A 117 -3.11 -2.77 7.31
N LEU A 118 -2.64 -3.13 6.12
CA LEU A 118 -1.60 -4.17 5.96
C LEU A 118 -0.30 -3.76 6.65
N LEU A 119 0.11 -2.49 6.50
CA LEU A 119 1.29 -1.96 7.16
C LEU A 119 1.14 -1.95 8.69
N LEU A 120 -0.02 -1.54 9.20
CA LEU A 120 -0.33 -1.62 10.63
C LEU A 120 -0.35 -3.05 11.15
N ALA A 121 -0.96 -3.98 10.41
CA ALA A 121 -0.98 -5.39 10.79
C ALA A 121 0.43 -5.98 10.88
N ALA A 122 1.27 -5.68 9.89
CA ALA A 122 2.69 -6.05 9.92
C ALA A 122 3.42 -5.47 11.14
N SER A 123 3.13 -4.21 11.50
CA SER A 123 3.72 -3.55 12.67
C SER A 123 3.37 -4.21 14.01
N VAL A 124 2.16 -4.78 14.10
CA VAL A 124 1.66 -5.46 15.31
C VAL A 124 2.22 -6.87 15.42
N LEU A 125 2.40 -7.57 14.29
CA LEU A 125 2.89 -8.95 14.26
C LEU A 125 4.34 -9.08 14.70
N SER A 126 5.24 -8.34 14.06
CA SER A 126 6.68 -8.44 14.32
C SER A 126 7.41 -7.24 13.74
N PRO A 127 7.91 -6.30 14.57
CA PRO A 127 8.69 -5.18 14.10
C PRO A 127 10.12 -5.64 13.76
N ASP A 128 10.34 -6.08 12.52
CA ASP A 128 11.67 -6.42 11.99
C ASP A 128 12.34 -5.20 11.31
N ALA A 129 13.66 -5.22 11.17
CA ALA A 129 14.43 -4.17 10.51
C ALA A 129 13.98 -3.95 9.06
N GLY A 130 13.55 -5.01 8.36
CA GLY A 130 12.99 -4.93 7.00
C GLY A 130 11.73 -4.07 6.89
N MET A 131 10.99 -3.90 7.98
CA MET A 131 9.80 -3.05 8.05
C MET A 131 10.12 -1.57 7.80
N SER A 132 11.34 -1.12 8.12
CA SER A 132 11.77 0.28 7.93
C SER A 132 11.66 0.73 6.48
N VAL A 133 12.15 -0.10 5.57
CA VAL A 133 12.13 0.14 4.12
C VAL A 133 10.69 0.20 3.62
N ALA A 134 9.85 -0.74 4.09
CA ALA A 134 8.44 -0.77 3.70
C ALA A 134 7.68 0.48 4.20
N MET A 135 7.91 0.93 5.43
CA MET A 135 7.31 2.16 5.97
C MET A 135 7.76 3.41 5.21
N LEU A 136 9.04 3.53 4.88
CA LEU A 136 9.56 4.65 4.10
C LEU A 136 8.95 4.66 2.70
N LEU A 137 8.93 3.51 2.02
CA LEU A 137 8.33 3.38 0.71
C LEU A 137 6.83 3.69 0.75
N PHE A 138 6.14 3.26 1.80
CA PHE A 138 4.73 3.57 2.02
C PHE A 138 4.50 5.07 2.22
N LEU A 139 5.33 5.75 3.01
CA LEU A 139 5.17 7.17 3.29
C LEU A 139 5.40 8.04 2.03
N VAL A 140 6.46 7.74 1.28
CA VAL A 140 6.70 8.38 -0.02
C VAL A 140 5.57 8.04 -0.98
N GLY A 141 5.17 6.77 -1.05
CA GLY A 141 4.07 6.30 -1.89
C GLY A 141 2.75 7.03 -1.60
N VAL A 142 2.36 7.15 -0.33
CA VAL A 142 1.09 7.79 0.09
C VAL A 142 1.07 9.28 -0.23
N THR A 143 2.16 10.00 0.06
CA THR A 143 2.23 11.44 -0.27
C THR A 143 2.16 11.68 -1.77
N CYS A 144 2.98 10.99 -2.56
CA CYS A 144 2.96 11.17 -4.00
C CYS A 144 1.61 10.66 -4.61
N ALA A 145 0.98 9.61 -4.05
CA ALA A 145 -0.31 9.08 -4.51
C ALA A 145 -1.54 9.96 -4.18
N PHE A 146 -1.59 10.58 -3.00
CA PHE A 146 -2.64 11.53 -2.64
C PHE A 146 -2.53 12.82 -3.46
N ALA A 147 -1.32 13.36 -3.61
CA ALA A 147 -1.10 14.55 -4.43
C ALA A 147 -1.53 14.31 -5.89
N LEU A 148 -1.16 13.16 -6.47
CA LEU A 148 -1.59 12.80 -7.83
C LEU A 148 -3.09 12.53 -7.94
N LEU A 149 -3.72 12.02 -6.88
CA LEU A 149 -5.16 11.78 -6.84
C LEU A 149 -5.93 13.10 -6.88
N GLU A 150 -5.57 14.08 -6.05
CA GLU A 150 -6.19 15.40 -6.04
C GLU A 150 -6.05 16.10 -7.39
N VAL A 151 -4.83 16.11 -7.95
CA VAL A 151 -4.59 16.64 -9.30
C VAL A 151 -5.46 15.93 -10.34
N ASN A 152 -5.64 14.61 -10.25
CA ASN A 152 -6.52 13.88 -11.17
C ASN A 152 -8.00 14.25 -10.99
N ILE A 153 -8.43 14.53 -9.76
CA ILE A 153 -9.80 14.94 -9.43
C ILE A 153 -10.07 16.33 -9.99
N GLU A 154 -9.17 17.30 -9.77
CA GLU A 154 -9.27 18.66 -10.28
C GLU A 154 -9.26 18.70 -11.81
N LEU A 155 -8.32 18.00 -12.45
CA LEU A 155 -8.25 17.93 -13.92
C LEU A 155 -9.52 17.33 -14.53
N ARG A 156 -10.14 16.35 -13.85
CA ARG A 156 -11.44 15.82 -14.29
C ARG A 156 -12.54 16.84 -14.12
N ALA A 157 -12.58 17.58 -13.00
CA ALA A 157 -13.59 18.60 -12.75
C ALA A 157 -13.53 19.72 -13.81
N LEU A 158 -12.34 20.21 -14.14
CA LEU A 158 -12.13 21.21 -15.20
C LEU A 158 -12.55 20.68 -16.58
N GLY A 159 -12.25 19.42 -16.90
CA GLY A 159 -12.67 18.80 -18.16
C GLY A 159 -14.19 18.55 -18.28
N TYR A 160 -14.92 18.51 -17.17
CA TYR A 160 -16.39 18.50 -17.17
C TYR A 160 -16.96 19.92 -17.34
N ALA A 161 -16.34 20.93 -16.73
CA ALA A 161 -16.73 22.33 -16.92
C ALA A 161 -16.58 22.77 -18.38
N ASP A 162 -15.49 22.37 -19.04
CA ASP A 162 -15.19 22.67 -20.45
C ASP A 162 -16.17 21.99 -21.43
N ARG A 163 -16.74 20.83 -21.05
CA ARG A 163 -17.76 20.12 -21.86
C ARG A 163 -19.19 20.58 -21.61
N ALA A 164 -19.48 21.12 -20.42
CA ALA A 164 -20.80 21.67 -20.10
C ALA A 164 -21.01 23.08 -20.70
N LEU A 165 -19.92 23.76 -21.06
CA LEU A 165 -19.93 25.11 -21.65
C LEU A 165 -19.85 25.10 -23.19
N LEU A 166 -20.60 24.21 -23.85
CA LEU A 166 -20.79 24.25 -25.30
C LEU A 166 -22.28 24.20 -25.64
N LEU A 167 -22.95 25.34 -25.47
CA LEU A 167 -24.07 25.79 -26.30
C LEU A 167 -23.66 27.17 -26.90
N PRO A 168 -23.89 27.44 -28.21
CA PRO A 168 -22.96 28.21 -29.03
C PRO A 168 -23.42 29.64 -29.37
N MET A 169 -22.48 30.51 -29.74
CA MET A 169 -22.46 31.32 -30.98
C MET A 169 -21.53 32.52 -30.82
N HIS A 170 -20.29 32.43 -31.29
CA HIS A 170 -19.69 33.47 -32.13
C HIS A 170 -18.39 32.94 -32.73
N GLU A 171 -18.30 32.96 -34.06
CA GLU A 171 -17.03 32.87 -34.78
C GLU A 171 -16.12 33.99 -34.30
N SER A 172 -15.11 33.65 -33.49
CA SER A 172 -13.92 34.46 -33.42
C SER A 172 -12.70 33.55 -33.43
N THR A 173 -11.99 33.67 -34.54
CA THR A 173 -10.66 33.15 -34.82
C THR A 173 -9.66 33.67 -33.79
N ILE A 174 -9.56 33.02 -32.63
CA ILE A 174 -8.47 33.28 -31.69
C ILE A 174 -7.35 32.27 -31.93
N ARG A 175 -6.34 32.77 -32.65
CA ARG A 175 -4.99 32.21 -32.76
C ARG A 175 -4.43 31.89 -31.38
N ALA A 176 -3.81 30.70 -31.31
CA ALA A 176 -2.87 30.20 -30.32
C ALA A 176 -2.38 31.20 -29.25
N THR A 177 -2.75 30.94 -28.00
CA THR A 177 -1.99 31.39 -26.82
C THR A 177 -1.33 30.20 -26.12
N THR A 178 -0.08 29.96 -26.52
CA THR A 178 1.10 29.94 -25.65
C THR A 178 1.09 29.08 -24.37
N ASP A 179 1.80 27.95 -24.44
CA ASP A 179 2.92 27.50 -23.56
C ASP A 179 2.89 27.66 -22.02
N SER A 180 1.76 28.04 -21.42
CA SER A 180 1.56 28.07 -19.96
C SER A 180 1.43 26.67 -19.35
N ARG A 181 1.26 25.65 -20.20
CA ARG A 181 1.07 24.25 -19.81
C ARG A 181 2.36 23.58 -19.35
N GLY A 182 3.52 24.00 -19.88
CA GLY A 182 4.82 23.48 -19.46
C GLY A 182 5.22 23.95 -18.06
N LEU A 183 4.96 25.23 -17.75
CA LEU A 183 5.33 25.83 -16.46
C LEU A 183 4.50 25.27 -15.30
N PHE A 184 3.20 25.04 -15.49
CA PHE A 184 2.37 24.39 -14.46
C PHE A 184 2.78 22.93 -14.23
N ALA A 185 3.11 22.20 -15.29
CA ALA A 185 3.60 20.82 -15.18
C ALA A 185 4.96 20.74 -14.47
N LEU A 186 5.87 21.67 -14.78
CA LEU A 186 7.17 21.76 -14.13
C LEU A 186 7.03 22.13 -12.65
N GLY A 187 6.19 23.13 -12.34
CA GLY A 187 5.90 23.55 -10.96
C GLY A 187 5.28 22.42 -10.13
N LEU A 188 4.34 21.67 -10.70
CA LEU A 188 3.76 20.48 -10.04
C LEU A 188 4.83 19.43 -9.73
N VAL A 189 5.70 19.13 -10.69
CA VAL A 189 6.80 18.17 -10.49
C VAL A 189 7.75 18.64 -9.40
N TRP A 190 8.08 19.94 -9.36
CA TRP A 190 8.89 20.51 -8.29
C TRP A 190 8.22 20.40 -6.93
N VAL A 191 6.93 20.73 -6.81
CA VAL A 191 6.17 20.58 -5.55
C VAL A 191 6.11 19.11 -5.12
N LEU A 192 5.87 18.19 -6.06
CA LEU A 192 5.85 16.76 -5.75
C LEU A 192 7.24 16.29 -5.30
N ALA A 193 8.30 16.72 -5.98
CA ALA A 193 9.67 16.37 -5.65
C ALA A 193 10.07 16.93 -4.27
N THR A 194 9.76 18.19 -3.98
CA THR A 194 10.05 18.79 -2.67
C THR A 194 9.26 18.12 -1.55
N LEU A 195 7.99 17.78 -1.79
CA LEU A 195 7.18 17.01 -0.83
C LEU A 195 7.77 15.62 -0.60
N CYS A 196 8.11 14.88 -1.66
CA CYS A 196 8.63 13.52 -1.51
C CYS A 196 10.06 13.57 -0.88
N ILE A 197 10.89 14.59 -1.12
CA ILE A 197 12.19 14.83 -0.41
C ILE A 197 11.97 15.19 1.07
N LEU A 198 11.08 16.14 1.37
CA LEU A 198 10.79 16.56 2.75
C LEU A 198 10.26 15.39 3.57
N ASN A 199 9.40 14.59 2.95
CA ASN A 199 8.83 13.41 3.57
C ASN A 199 9.87 12.31 3.78
N PHE A 200 10.76 12.10 2.81
CA PHE A 200 11.90 11.19 2.96
C PHE A 200 12.83 11.62 4.11
N LEU A 201 13.21 12.90 4.18
CA LEU A 201 14.05 13.45 5.25
C LEU A 201 13.35 13.37 6.61
N GLY A 202 12.06 13.71 6.67
CA GLY A 202 11.26 13.60 7.89
C GLY A 202 11.17 12.15 8.38
N THR A 203 10.99 11.21 7.46
CA THR A 203 11.03 9.77 7.78
C THR A 203 12.40 9.41 8.33
N ALA A 204 13.47 9.67 7.59
CA ALA A 204 14.83 9.34 8.01
C ALA A 204 15.16 9.91 9.39
N ALA A 205 14.75 11.14 9.68
CA ALA A 205 14.90 11.75 11.00
C ALA A 205 14.13 10.95 12.07
N VAL A 206 12.86 10.65 11.86
CA VAL A 206 12.04 9.83 12.78
C VAL A 206 12.73 8.48 13.05
N PHE A 207 13.25 7.81 12.03
CA PHE A 207 13.97 6.54 12.18
C PHE A 207 15.27 6.66 12.99
N VAL A 208 16.03 7.76 12.84
CA VAL A 208 17.24 8.03 13.63
C VAL A 208 16.90 8.31 15.09
N PHE A 209 15.82 9.06 15.35
CA PHE A 209 15.41 9.44 16.71
C PHE A 209 14.67 8.33 17.46
N LEU A 210 14.08 7.34 16.78
CA LEU A 210 13.42 6.21 17.45
C LEU A 210 14.44 5.15 17.90
N PRO A 211 14.66 4.96 19.21
CA PRO A 211 15.70 4.07 19.73
C PRO A 211 15.50 2.58 19.37
N ARG A 212 14.30 2.20 18.92
CA ARG A 212 13.99 0.81 18.53
C ARG A 212 14.74 0.33 17.28
N PHE A 213 15.16 1.21 16.38
CA PHE A 213 15.91 0.80 15.18
C PHE A 213 17.37 0.42 15.46
N HIS A 214 17.97 1.00 16.50
CA HIS A 214 19.33 0.63 16.93
C HIS A 214 19.40 -0.81 17.46
N ALA A 215 18.30 -1.35 18.00
CA ALA A 215 18.26 -2.72 18.50
C ALA A 215 18.13 -3.77 17.38
N GLY A 216 17.45 -3.44 16.28
CA GLY A 216 17.27 -4.34 15.12
C GLY A 216 18.40 -4.27 14.09
N PHE A 217 18.96 -3.07 13.83
CA PHE A 217 20.02 -2.87 12.83
C PHE A 217 21.38 -3.46 13.24
N LEU A 218 21.67 -3.57 14.55
CA LEU A 218 22.90 -4.17 15.07
C LEU A 218 22.84 -5.68 15.28
N GLY A 219 21.77 -6.36 14.84
CA GLY A 219 21.84 -7.75 14.41
C GLY A 219 22.54 -8.74 15.36
N ARG A 220 22.35 -8.63 16.68
CA ARG A 220 22.49 -9.82 17.54
C ARG A 220 21.19 -10.62 17.41
N GLN A 221 21.03 -11.27 16.26
CA GLN A 221 20.15 -12.44 16.17
C GLN A 221 20.77 -13.49 17.09
N GLN A 222 20.23 -13.59 18.32
CA GLN A 222 20.55 -14.69 19.21
C GLN A 222 19.94 -15.97 18.62
N PHE A 223 20.59 -16.54 17.62
CA PHE A 223 20.43 -17.95 17.23
C PHE A 223 21.15 -18.85 18.23
N GLY A 224 20.87 -18.63 19.51
CA GLY A 224 21.21 -19.55 20.57
C GLY A 224 19.94 -19.71 21.40
N PRO A 225 19.58 -20.93 21.83
CA PRO A 225 18.54 -21.08 22.83
C PRO A 225 18.89 -20.12 23.98
N MET A 226 17.99 -19.19 24.28
CA MET A 226 18.07 -18.35 25.48
C MET A 226 17.95 -19.31 26.67
N ILE A 227 19.07 -19.89 27.09
CA ILE A 227 19.20 -20.59 28.37
C ILE A 227 19.27 -19.47 29.40
N THR A 228 18.12 -18.89 29.74
CA THR A 228 17.95 -18.13 30.98
C THR A 228 17.49 -19.11 32.06
N GLY A 229 18.27 -20.17 32.25
CA GLY A 229 18.26 -20.99 33.44
C GLY A 229 19.64 -20.83 34.05
N LEU A 230 19.72 -20.62 35.36
CA LEU A 230 20.98 -20.80 36.06
C LEU A 230 21.56 -22.15 35.61
N ASP A 231 22.81 -22.15 35.17
CA ASP A 231 23.62 -23.34 35.03
C ASP A 231 23.78 -23.96 36.42
N ARG A 232 22.76 -24.72 36.85
CA ARG A 232 22.74 -25.51 38.07
C ARG A 232 23.08 -26.95 37.71
N MET A 233 24.28 -27.18 37.19
CA MET A 233 25.04 -28.31 37.70
C MET A 233 25.65 -27.90 39.04
N VAL A 234 24.83 -27.92 40.09
CA VAL A 234 25.37 -28.07 41.44
C VAL A 234 25.81 -29.52 41.53
N ASP A 235 27.10 -29.74 41.33
CA ASP A 235 27.75 -31.02 41.59
C ASP A 235 27.78 -31.25 43.12
N LEU A 236 26.79 -31.98 43.62
CA LEU A 236 26.67 -32.38 45.03
C LEU A 236 27.67 -33.48 45.44
N ARG A 237 28.63 -33.83 44.58
CA ARG A 237 29.53 -34.96 44.82
C ARG A 237 30.78 -34.60 45.62
N SER A 238 30.98 -33.33 46.01
CA SER A 238 32.20 -32.87 46.70
C SER A 238 32.02 -31.91 47.90
N SER A 239 30.88 -31.89 48.58
CA SER A 239 30.80 -31.30 49.94
C SER A 239 30.75 -32.47 50.94
N GLY A 240 31.87 -32.96 51.49
CA GLY A 240 32.82 -32.18 52.27
C GLY A 240 32.39 -32.29 53.73
N SER A 241 32.87 -33.35 54.39
CA SER A 241 32.67 -33.65 55.80
C SER A 241 33.29 -32.57 56.69
N VAL A 242 32.48 -31.97 57.56
CA VAL A 242 32.92 -31.47 58.87
C VAL A 242 31.82 -31.78 59.87
#